data_AF-R6AYH5-F1
#
_entry.id   AF-R6AYH5-F1
#
_cell.length_a   1.000
_cell.length_b   1.000
_cell.length_c   1.000
_cell.angle_alpha   90.00
_cell.angle_beta   90.00
_cell.angle_gamma   90.00
#
_symmetry.space_group_name_H-M   'P 1'
#
loop_
_entity.id
_entity.type
_entity.pdbx_description
1 polymer ?
#
loop_
_entity_poly.entity_id
_entity_poly.type
_entity_poly.pdbx_seq_one_letter_code
_entity_poly.pdbx_strand_id
1 'polypeptide(L)'
;MNIIGKWKVKELLFPTPNGMASYTPENLPVGDHADEIIMMLMSITQFTEDGLMKTLMRVPEDKIELAKSQGAVIDEDGFAAIEQTTWKEKDGKFYYDTKVKGEVLGETVDPFAEIPVDENGCLTIAYGTMILERVGDRCAPEE
;
A
#
# COMPACT_ATOMS: atom_id res chain seq x y z
N MET A 1 2.31 -18.19 -3.40
CA MET A 1 2.25 -16.91 -4.15
C MET A 1 3.57 -16.18 -3.93
N ASN A 2 4.14 -15.50 -4.93
CA ASN A 2 5.29 -14.62 -4.68
C ASN A 2 4.79 -13.17 -4.64
N ILE A 3 4.89 -12.53 -3.47
CA ILE A 3 4.44 -11.14 -3.27
C ILE A 3 5.50 -10.08 -3.60
N ILE A 4 6.74 -10.49 -3.87
CA ILE A 4 7.84 -9.58 -4.24
C ILE A 4 7.49 -8.86 -5.54
N GLY A 5 7.63 -7.53 -5.54
CA GLY A 5 7.31 -6.66 -6.66
C GLY A 5 6.52 -5.42 -6.27
N LYS A 6 6.12 -4.65 -7.27
CA LYS A 6 5.30 -3.43 -7.14
C LYS A 6 3.81 -3.78 -7.27
N TRP A 7 2.99 -3.18 -6.42
CA TRP A 7 1.55 -3.37 -6.32
C TRP A 7 0.86 -2.00 -6.27
N LYS A 8 -0.15 -1.79 -7.11
CA LYS A 8 -0.95 -0.56 -7.11
C LYS A 8 -2.20 -0.73 -6.27
N VAL A 9 -2.72 0.37 -5.73
CA VAL A 9 -4.00 0.35 -5.02
C VAL A 9 -5.12 0.14 -6.03
N LYS A 10 -5.87 -0.96 -5.86
CA LYS A 10 -7.08 -1.27 -6.62
C LYS A 10 -8.28 -0.56 -6.02
N GLU A 11 -8.39 -0.59 -4.69
CA GLU A 11 -9.54 -0.08 -3.95
C GLU A 11 -9.15 0.34 -2.53
N LEU A 12 -9.70 1.46 -2.07
CA LEU A 12 -9.67 1.90 -0.68
C LEU A 12 -11.06 1.81 -0.07
N LEU A 13 -11.13 1.26 1.14
CA LEU A 13 -12.35 1.06 1.90
C LEU A 13 -12.29 1.86 3.19
N PHE A 14 -13.20 2.81 3.36
CA PHE A 14 -13.29 3.65 4.55
C PHE A 14 -14.59 3.39 5.31
N PRO A 15 -14.53 3.13 6.63
CA PRO A 15 -15.73 3.07 7.44
C PRO A 15 -16.36 4.46 7.55
N THR A 16 -17.68 4.51 7.37
CA THR A 16 -18.52 5.72 7.49
C THR A 16 -19.70 5.43 8.41
N PRO A 17 -20.40 6.47 8.93
CA PRO A 17 -21.61 6.26 9.72
C PRO A 17 -22.70 5.46 9.00
N ASN A 18 -22.71 5.46 7.65
CA ASN A 18 -23.73 4.83 6.82
C ASN A 18 -23.29 3.48 6.22
N GLY A 19 -22.10 2.96 6.57
CA GLY A 19 -21.53 1.74 6.00
C GLY A 19 -20.08 1.94 5.55
N MET A 20 -19.68 1.30 4.46
CA MET A 20 -18.33 1.44 3.89
C MET A 20 -18.38 2.31 2.64
N ALA A 21 -17.53 3.32 2.58
CA ALA A 21 -17.23 4.05 1.35
C ALA A 21 -16.08 3.35 0.62
N SER A 22 -16.23 3.21 -0.70
CA SER A 22 -15.22 2.63 -1.58
C SER A 22 -14.75 3.67 -2.60
N TYR A 23 -13.43 3.74 -2.79
CA TYR A 23 -12.80 4.56 -3.81
C TYR A 23 -11.84 3.73 -4.63
N THR A 24 -11.85 3.94 -5.93
CA THR A 24 -10.92 3.30 -6.89
C THR A 24 -10.27 4.38 -7.75
N PRO A 25 -9.19 4.09 -8.50
CA PRO A 25 -8.62 5.03 -9.45
C PRO A 25 -9.62 5.59 -10.48
N GLU A 26 -10.69 4.84 -10.79
CA GLU A 26 -11.77 5.22 -11.71
C GLU A 26 -12.91 5.97 -11.01
N ASN A 27 -13.02 5.88 -9.69
CA ASN A 27 -14.05 6.53 -8.88
C ASN A 27 -13.40 7.36 -7.76
N LEU A 28 -12.81 8.49 -8.14
CA LEU A 28 -12.10 9.38 -7.23
C LEU A 28 -13.08 10.13 -6.30
N PRO A 29 -12.69 10.36 -5.03
CA PRO A 29 -13.47 11.17 -4.10
C PRO A 29 -13.53 12.63 -4.53
N VAL A 30 -14.54 13.34 -4.04
CA VAL A 30 -14.69 14.80 -4.18
C VAL A 30 -14.97 15.42 -2.81
N GLY A 31 -14.49 16.65 -2.61
CA GLY A 31 -14.70 17.40 -1.36
C GLY A 31 -13.51 17.29 -0.39
N ASP A 32 -13.80 17.36 0.90
CA ASP A 32 -12.77 17.36 1.94
C ASP A 32 -11.96 16.06 1.92
N HIS A 33 -10.65 16.16 2.14
CA HIS A 33 -9.70 15.05 2.12
C HIS A 33 -9.53 14.32 0.76
N ALA A 34 -10.14 14.80 -0.32
CA ALA A 34 -10.03 14.17 -1.63
C ALA A 34 -8.57 14.01 -2.08
N ASP A 35 -7.75 15.05 -1.92
CA ASP A 35 -6.33 15.02 -2.30
C ASP A 35 -5.54 13.93 -1.54
N GLU A 36 -5.82 13.73 -0.25
CA GLU A 36 -5.16 12.72 0.58
C GLU A 36 -5.54 11.30 0.13
N ILE A 37 -6.83 11.07 -0.15
CA ILE A 37 -7.32 9.77 -0.63
C ILE A 37 -6.82 9.48 -2.05
N ILE A 38 -6.82 10.48 -2.94
CA ILE A 38 -6.25 10.37 -4.28
C ILE A 38 -4.76 10.02 -4.18
N MET A 39 -4.03 10.70 -3.29
CA MET A 39 -2.62 10.41 -3.07
C MET A 39 -2.39 8.97 -2.58
N MET A 40 -3.25 8.43 -1.71
CA MET A 40 -3.22 7.02 -1.30
C MET A 40 -3.53 6.08 -2.48
N LEU A 41 -4.57 6.35 -3.28
CA LEU A 41 -4.93 5.55 -4.47
C LEU A 41 -3.81 5.50 -5.51
N MET A 42 -3.05 6.57 -5.66
CA MET A 42 -1.96 6.66 -6.63
C MET A 42 -0.62 6.14 -6.08
N SER A 43 -0.57 5.70 -4.82
CA SER A 43 0.62 5.12 -4.23
C SER A 43 0.89 3.69 -4.73
N ILE A 44 2.15 3.28 -4.71
CA ILE A 44 2.58 1.92 -5.02
C ILE A 44 3.17 1.29 -3.76
N THR A 45 2.72 0.10 -3.43
CA THR A 45 3.37 -0.74 -2.41
C THR A 45 4.40 -1.64 -3.07
N GLN A 46 5.65 -1.60 -2.62
CA GLN A 46 6.71 -2.49 -3.10
C GLN A 46 7.16 -3.43 -1.98
N PHE A 47 7.09 -4.74 -2.25
CA PHE A 47 7.72 -5.76 -1.42
C PHE A 47 9.04 -6.18 -2.07
N THR A 48 10.13 -6.10 -1.32
CA THR A 48 11.48 -6.43 -1.81
C THR A 48 11.99 -7.75 -1.21
N GLU A 49 12.97 -8.36 -1.88
CA GLU A 49 13.56 -9.64 -1.45
C GLU A 49 14.27 -9.58 -0.08
N ASP A 50 14.79 -8.41 0.29
CA ASP A 50 15.43 -8.16 1.58
C ASP A 50 14.43 -7.91 2.73
N GLY A 51 13.14 -8.16 2.51
CA GLY A 51 12.11 -8.09 3.54
C GLY A 51 11.66 -6.66 3.85
N LEU A 52 11.82 -5.71 2.91
CA LEU A 52 11.29 -4.35 3.05
C LEU A 52 9.96 -4.19 2.31
N MET A 53 9.02 -3.52 2.98
CA MET A 53 7.77 -3.07 2.40
C MET A 53 7.85 -1.55 2.32
N LYS A 54 7.77 -1.00 1.11
CA LYS A 54 7.90 0.44 0.85
C LYS A 54 6.61 0.99 0.28
N THR A 55 6.20 2.14 0.76
CA THR A 55 5.16 2.94 0.12
C THR A 55 5.84 3.96 -0.77
N LEU A 56 5.59 3.88 -2.07
CA LEU A 56 6.19 4.72 -3.09
C LEU A 56 5.16 5.73 -3.60
N MET A 57 5.61 6.97 -3.85
CA MET A 57 4.82 8.00 -4.51
C MET A 57 5.54 8.54 -5.73
N ARG A 58 4.77 8.85 -6.77
CA ARG A 58 5.30 9.49 -7.97
C ARG A 58 5.71 10.92 -7.66
N VAL A 59 6.94 11.27 -7.97
CA VAL A 59 7.44 12.64 -7.87
C VAL A 59 7.11 13.35 -9.19
N PRO A 60 6.45 14.53 -9.14
CA PRO A 60 6.25 15.35 -10.33
C PRO A 60 7.58 15.66 -11.02
N GLU A 61 7.63 15.57 -12.35
CA GLU A 61 8.87 15.70 -13.13
C GLU A 61 9.62 17.01 -12.85
N ASP A 62 8.88 18.11 -12.68
CA ASP A 62 9.39 19.44 -12.33
C ASP A 62 9.94 19.55 -10.89
N LYS A 63 9.67 18.54 -10.04
CA LYS A 63 10.09 18.48 -8.63
C LYS A 63 11.15 17.42 -8.34
N ILE A 64 11.56 16.63 -9.34
CA ILE A 64 12.56 15.56 -9.18
C ILE A 64 13.87 16.10 -8.60
N GLU A 65 14.44 17.15 -9.20
CA GLU A 65 15.72 17.71 -8.76
C GLU A 65 15.63 18.33 -7.36
N LEU A 66 14.49 18.95 -7.04
CA LEU A 66 14.23 19.47 -5.69
C LEU A 66 14.20 18.33 -4.67
N ALA A 67 13.45 17.27 -4.94
CA ALA A 67 13.35 16.11 -4.05
C ALA A 67 14.72 15.43 -3.86
N LYS A 68 15.52 15.26 -4.93
CA LYS A 68 16.91 14.75 -4.82
C LYS A 68 17.79 15.66 -3.96
N SER A 69 17.68 16.99 -4.12
CA SER A 69 18.43 17.94 -3.29
C SER A 69 18.09 17.87 -1.80
N GLN A 70 16.89 17.37 -1.47
CA GLN A 70 16.42 17.13 -0.10
C GLN A 70 16.75 15.71 0.40
N GLY A 71 17.48 14.91 -0.38
CA GLY A 71 17.91 13.57 -0.02
C GLY A 71 16.94 12.46 -0.42
N ALA A 72 15.90 12.75 -1.20
CA ALA A 72 15.02 11.70 -1.72
C ALA A 72 15.75 10.86 -2.77
N VAL A 73 15.65 9.54 -2.64
CA VAL A 73 16.09 8.60 -3.66
C VAL A 73 14.90 8.30 -4.57
N ILE A 74 15.01 8.72 -5.83
CA ILE A 74 13.97 8.55 -6.85
C ILE A 74 14.41 7.43 -7.80
N ASP A 75 13.53 6.45 -8.04
CA ASP A 75 13.80 5.36 -8.96
C ASP A 75 13.67 5.79 -10.44
N GLU A 76 14.02 4.90 -11.36
CA GLU A 76 14.00 5.16 -12.81
C GLU A 76 12.58 5.46 -13.33
N ASP A 77 11.55 5.00 -12.62
CA ASP A 77 10.13 5.22 -12.94
C ASP A 77 9.59 6.54 -12.35
N GLY A 78 10.43 7.32 -11.66
CA GLY A 78 10.07 8.59 -11.04
C GLY A 78 9.39 8.48 -9.68
N PHE A 79 9.52 7.35 -8.98
CA PHE A 79 8.94 7.12 -7.66
C PHE A 79 9.96 7.29 -6.54
N ALA A 80 9.53 7.89 -5.42
CA ALA A 80 10.29 7.96 -4.20
C ALA A 80 9.61 7.16 -3.08
N ALA A 81 10.39 6.46 -2.26
CA ALA A 81 9.88 5.83 -1.04
C ALA A 81 9.61 6.90 0.02
N ILE A 82 8.36 7.00 0.47
CA ILE A 82 7.95 7.95 1.52
C ILE A 82 7.80 7.27 2.89
N GLU A 83 7.60 5.96 2.89
CA GLU A 83 7.49 5.14 4.09
C GLU A 83 8.15 3.79 3.82
N GLN A 84 8.77 3.24 4.86
CA GLN A 84 9.37 1.92 4.82
C GLN A 84 9.11 1.17 6.12
N THR A 85 8.65 -0.06 5.98
CA THR A 85 8.57 -1.03 7.05
C THR A 85 9.16 -2.37 6.61
N THR A 86 9.08 -3.40 7.46
CA THR A 86 9.53 -4.75 7.15
C THR A 86 8.35 -5.68 6.91
N TRP A 87 8.56 -6.68 6.06
CA TRP A 87 7.64 -7.79 5.87
C TRP A 87 8.38 -9.12 6.01
N LYS A 88 7.62 -10.18 6.26
CA LYS A 88 8.14 -11.54 6.39
C LYS A 88 7.11 -12.57 5.91
N GLU A 89 7.61 -13.69 5.41
CA GLU A 89 6.82 -14.90 5.22
C GLU A 89 7.05 -15.85 6.40
N LYS A 90 5.98 -16.41 6.95
CA LYS A 90 6.04 -17.44 7.99
C LYS A 90 4.90 -18.42 7.77
N ASP A 91 5.23 -19.71 7.71
CA ASP A 91 4.25 -20.79 7.55
C ASP A 91 3.33 -20.63 6.31
N GLY A 92 3.88 -20.08 5.21
CA GLY A 92 3.16 -19.81 3.96
C GLY A 92 2.24 -18.59 4.01
N LYS A 93 2.27 -17.81 5.09
CA LYS A 93 1.53 -16.55 5.27
C LYS A 93 2.47 -15.36 5.27
N PHE A 94 1.97 -14.23 4.80
CA PHE A 94 2.72 -12.98 4.73
C PHE A 94 2.31 -12.04 5.85
N TYR A 95 3.28 -11.29 6.38
CA TYR A 95 3.04 -10.33 7.45
C TYR A 95 3.87 -9.08 7.22
N TYR A 96 3.38 -7.92 7.64
CA TYR A 96 4.14 -6.67 7.68
C TYR A 96 4.08 -6.02 9.05
N ASP A 97 5.17 -5.35 9.42
CA ASP A 97 5.27 -4.58 10.66
C ASP A 97 4.50 -3.28 10.52
N THR A 98 3.41 -3.16 11.28
CA THR A 98 2.53 -1.97 11.28
C THR A 98 3.08 -0.83 12.13
N LYS A 99 4.21 -1.06 12.82
CA LYS A 99 4.81 -0.16 13.83
C LYS A 99 3.89 0.18 15.01
N VAL A 100 2.72 -0.45 15.10
CA VAL A 100 1.80 -0.28 16.22
C VAL A 100 2.48 -0.77 17.49
N LYS A 101 2.43 0.06 18.53
CA LYS A 101 2.93 -0.27 19.86
C LYS A 101 1.78 -0.11 20.84
N GLY A 102 1.73 -1.01 21.83
CA GLY A 102 0.74 -0.93 22.89
C GLY A 102 0.65 -2.22 23.69
N GLU A 103 -0.21 -2.17 24.69
CA GLU A 103 -0.57 -3.33 25.51
C GLU A 103 -2.09 -3.42 25.59
N VAL A 104 -2.62 -4.62 25.43
CA VAL A 104 -4.05 -4.92 25.60
C VAL A 104 -4.15 -5.97 26.69
N LEU A 105 -4.89 -5.66 27.76
CA LEU A 105 -5.05 -6.55 28.92
C LEU A 105 -3.72 -7.02 29.55
N GLY A 106 -2.67 -6.22 29.45
CA GLY A 106 -1.34 -6.52 29.98
C GLY A 106 -0.44 -7.35 29.06
N GLU A 107 -0.89 -7.66 27.85
CA GLU A 107 -0.09 -8.32 26.82
C GLU A 107 0.37 -7.31 25.77
N THR A 108 1.66 -7.34 25.42
CA THR A 108 2.20 -6.51 24.34
C THR A 108 1.58 -6.91 23.02
N VAL A 109 1.08 -5.92 22.28
CA VAL A 109 0.52 -6.12 20.93
C VAL A 109 1.63 -6.57 19.98
N ASP A 110 1.41 -7.66 19.23
CA ASP A 110 2.27 -8.03 18.11
C ASP A 110 2.13 -6.98 17.00
N PRO A 111 3.21 -6.28 16.61
CA PRO A 111 3.14 -5.25 15.58
C PRO A 111 2.91 -5.82 14.17
N PHE A 112 3.00 -7.14 13.97
CA PHE A 112 2.82 -7.76 12.67
C PHE A 112 1.35 -8.02 12.33
N ALA A 113 0.88 -7.44 11.24
CA ALA A 113 -0.41 -7.76 10.64
C ALA A 113 -0.24 -8.74 9.47
N GLU A 114 -1.16 -9.70 9.35
CA GLU A 114 -1.23 -10.60 8.19
C GLU A 114 -1.55 -9.81 6.93
N ILE A 115 -1.00 -10.23 5.79
CA ILE A 115 -1.32 -9.75 4.45
C ILE A 115 -2.07 -10.89 3.75
N PRO A 116 -3.41 -10.87 3.76
CA PRO A 116 -4.20 -11.86 3.04
C PRO A 116 -3.96 -11.76 1.54
N VAL A 117 -4.00 -12.91 0.86
CA VAL A 117 -4.04 -13.03 -0.60
C VAL A 117 -5.42 -13.60 -0.96
N ASP A 118 -6.18 -12.90 -1.79
CA ASP A 118 -7.48 -13.38 -2.25
C ASP A 118 -7.37 -14.38 -3.41
N GLU A 119 -8.52 -14.92 -3.84
CA GLU A 119 -8.60 -15.90 -4.95
C GLU A 119 -8.12 -15.32 -6.29
N ASN A 120 -8.14 -14.00 -6.44
CA ASN A 120 -7.69 -13.27 -7.63
C ASN A 120 -6.20 -12.87 -7.55
N GLY A 121 -5.51 -13.22 -6.46
CA GLY A 121 -4.12 -12.85 -6.22
C GLY A 121 -3.92 -11.40 -5.77
N CYS A 122 -4.99 -10.69 -5.39
CA CYS A 122 -4.89 -9.36 -4.78
C CYS A 122 -4.44 -9.47 -3.32
N LEU A 123 -3.69 -8.48 -2.86
CA LEU A 123 -3.24 -8.38 -1.47
C LEU A 123 -4.13 -7.42 -0.71
N THR A 124 -4.34 -7.67 0.57
CA THR A 124 -5.04 -6.71 1.45
C THR A 124 -4.11 -6.26 2.57
N ILE A 125 -3.95 -4.95 2.72
CA ILE A 125 -3.16 -4.33 3.79
C ILE A 125 -3.99 -3.29 4.55
N ALA A 126 -3.38 -2.63 5.53
CA ALA A 126 -4.02 -1.62 6.37
C ALA A 126 -5.31 -2.17 7.03
N TYR A 127 -5.24 -3.37 7.59
CA TYR A 127 -6.33 -4.04 8.28
C TYR A 127 -7.63 -4.16 7.47
N GLY A 128 -7.52 -4.43 6.16
CA GLY A 128 -8.70 -4.61 5.31
C GLY A 128 -9.13 -3.37 4.53
N THR A 129 -8.45 -2.23 4.72
CA THR A 129 -8.87 -0.96 4.12
C THR A 129 -8.22 -0.65 2.79
N MET A 130 -7.19 -1.39 2.40
CA MET A 130 -6.47 -1.17 1.14
C MET A 130 -6.25 -2.48 0.40
N ILE A 131 -6.86 -2.59 -0.77
CA ILE A 131 -6.72 -3.73 -1.68
C ILE A 131 -5.71 -3.37 -2.76
N LEU A 132 -4.74 -4.25 -2.97
CA LEU A 132 -3.64 -4.06 -3.90
C LEU A 132 -3.71 -5.09 -5.03
N GLU A 133 -3.44 -4.64 -6.24
CA GLU A 133 -3.27 -5.50 -7.42
C GLU A 133 -1.86 -5.34 -7.99
N ARG A 134 -1.34 -6.39 -8.65
CA ARG A 134 0.03 -6.40 -9.12
C ARG A 134 0.22 -5.42 -10.28
N VAL A 135 1.31 -4.65 -10.27
CA VAL A 135 1.66 -3.79 -11.40
C VAL A 135 2.14 -4.67 -12.56
N GLY A 136 1.50 -4.55 -13.72
CA GLY A 136 1.84 -5.29 -14.94
C GLY A 136 0.92 -6.47 -15.25
N ASP A 137 0.20 -6.98 -14.26
CA ASP A 137 -0.96 -7.87 -14.51
C ASP A 137 -2.17 -6.96 -14.74
N ARG A 138 -2.66 -6.90 -15.98
CA ARG A 138 -4.05 -6.47 -16.18
C ARG A 138 -4.88 -7.59 -15.57
N CYS A 139 -5.63 -7.32 -14.49
CA CYS A 139 -6.84 -8.07 -14.25
C CYS A 139 -7.63 -8.01 -15.57
N ALA A 140 -7.67 -9.12 -16.30
CA ALA A 140 -8.48 -9.19 -17.49
C ALA A 140 -9.92 -8.86 -17.06
N PRO A 141 -10.66 -8.04 -17.81
CA PRO A 141 -12.10 -8.04 -17.63
C PRO A 141 -12.57 -9.47 -17.93
N GLU A 142 -13.36 -10.06 -17.04
CA GLU A 142 -14.09 -11.29 -17.35
C GLU A 142 -14.87 -11.07 -18.66
N GLU A 143 -14.69 -11.98 -19.63
CA GLU A 143 -15.46 -12.04 -20.87
C GLU A 143 -16.93 -12.39 -20.63
#